data_AF-A0A954A312-F1
#
_entry.id   AF-A0A954A312-F1
#
_cell.length_a   1.000
_cell.length_b   1.000
_cell.length_c   1.000
_cell.angle_alpha   90.00
_cell.angle_beta   90.00
_cell.angle_gamma   90.00
#
_symmetry.space_group_name_H-M   'P 1'
#
loop_
_entity.id
_entity.type
_entity.pdbx_description
1 polymer ?
#
loop_
_entity_poly.entity_id
_entity_poly.type
_entity_poly.pdbx_seq_one_letter_code
_entity_poly.pdbx_strand_id
1 'polypeptide(L)'
;MKRVLIAVLDASLRSRLFARVGEFGHRVDAVADALAIERRLAKDEYDVVLVERGLASQPAETDAEWIEVDPGLDPVELDRRLDTLRGASDPD
;
A
#
# COMPACT_ATOMS: atom_id res chain seq x y z
N MET A 1 3.82 -13.68 -4.47
CA MET A 1 3.56 -13.15 -3.10
C MET A 1 4.33 -11.86 -2.93
N LYS A 2 3.63 -10.73 -2.83
CA LYS A 2 4.24 -9.38 -2.78
C LYS A 2 4.38 -8.88 -1.34
N ARG A 3 5.34 -7.98 -1.11
CA ARG A 3 5.49 -7.13 0.08
C ARG A 3 4.84 -5.78 -0.18
N VAL A 4 3.89 -5.43 0.68
CA VAL A 4 3.07 -4.21 0.55
C VAL A 4 3.28 -3.34 1.78
N LEU A 5 3.66 -2.09 1.56
CA LEU A 5 3.70 -1.06 2.61
C LEU A 5 2.43 -0.22 2.55
N ILE A 6 1.72 -0.12 3.67
CA ILE A 6 0.54 0.74 3.83
C ILE A 6 0.94 1.95 4.64
N ALA A 7 0.93 3.10 4.00
CA ALA A 7 1.28 4.39 4.53
C ALA A 7 0.04 5.30 4.52
N VAL A 8 -0.79 5.19 5.56
CA VAL A 8 -2.07 5.91 5.63
C VAL A 8 -2.22 6.51 7.01
N LEU A 9 -2.64 7.78 7.12
CA LEU A 9 -2.83 8.45 8.41
C LEU A 9 -4.08 7.94 9.10
N ASP A 10 -5.19 7.85 8.35
CA ASP A 10 -6.47 7.38 8.87
C ASP A 10 -6.36 5.93 9.37
N ALA A 11 -6.61 5.75 10.67
CA ALA A 11 -6.47 4.45 11.31
C ALA A 11 -7.49 3.42 10.78
N SER A 12 -8.70 3.86 10.45
CA SER A 12 -9.77 2.98 9.98
C SER A 12 -9.46 2.45 8.58
N LEU A 13 -9.04 3.33 7.67
CA LEU A 13 -8.62 2.97 6.32
C LEU A 13 -7.38 2.09 6.37
N ARG A 14 -6.37 2.45 7.16
CA ARG A 14 -5.15 1.64 7.32
C ARG A 14 -5.46 0.23 7.79
N SER A 15 -6.32 0.05 8.79
CA SER A 15 -6.73 -1.27 9.27
C SER A 15 -7.50 -2.08 8.22
N ARG A 16 -8.40 -1.43 7.46
CA ARG A 16 -9.12 -2.09 6.37
C ARG A 16 -8.18 -2.56 5.26
N LEU A 17 -7.26 -1.70 4.82
CA LEU A 17 -6.24 -2.03 3.84
C LEU A 17 -5.37 -3.18 4.32
N PHE A 18 -4.93 -3.14 5.58
CA PHE A 18 -4.10 -4.18 6.16
C PHE A 18 -4.79 -5.55 6.14
N ALA A 19 -6.04 -5.60 6.61
CA ALA A 19 -6.83 -6.82 6.57
C ALA A 19 -7.00 -7.32 5.14
N ARG A 20 -7.40 -6.43 4.22
CA ARG A 20 -7.73 -6.81 2.84
C ARG A 20 -6.52 -7.32 2.05
N VAL A 21 -5.39 -6.63 2.13
CA VAL A 21 -4.15 -7.06 1.49
C VAL A 21 -3.62 -8.35 2.14
N GLY A 22 -3.82 -8.52 3.45
CA GLY A 22 -3.52 -9.76 4.16
C GLY A 22 -4.37 -10.94 3.70
N GLU A 23 -5.66 -10.73 3.43
CA GLU A 23 -6.56 -11.76 2.86
C GLU A 23 -6.08 -12.27 1.50
N PHE A 24 -5.36 -11.45 0.72
CA PHE A 24 -4.75 -11.84 -0.55
C PHE A 24 -3.44 -12.64 -0.40
N GLY A 25 -3.03 -12.94 0.84
CA GLY A 25 -1.82 -13.72 1.12
C GLY A 25 -0.53 -12.95 0.87
N HIS A 26 -0.59 -11.61 0.85
CA HIS A 26 0.59 -10.76 0.73
C HIS A 26 1.20 -10.45 2.10
N ARG A 27 2.48 -10.09 2.13
CA ARG A 27 3.14 -9.57 3.34
C ARG A 27 2.83 -8.10 3.45
N VAL A 28 2.31 -7.68 4.60
CA VAL A 28 1.85 -6.32 4.80
C VAL A 28 2.56 -5.68 5.98
N ASP A 29 3.11 -4.50 5.74
CA ASP A 29 3.59 -3.58 6.77
C ASP A 29 2.72 -2.33 6.77
N ALA A 30 2.51 -1.71 7.93
CA ALA A 30 1.70 -0.51 8.05
C ALA A 30 2.42 0.57 8.86
N VAL A 31 2.39 1.79 8.34
CA VAL A 31 2.94 3.02 8.94
C VAL A 31 1.92 4.14 8.83
N ALA A 32 2.05 5.14 9.71
CA ALA A 32 1.10 6.24 9.84
C ALA A 32 1.81 7.59 9.89
N ASP A 33 3.02 7.68 9.35
CA ASP A 33 3.86 8.87 9.41
C ASP A 33 4.89 8.86 8.28
N ALA A 34 5.19 10.04 7.72
CA ALA A 34 6.10 10.20 6.60
C ALA A 34 7.53 9.72 6.91
N LEU A 35 8.06 10.02 8.09
CA LEU A 35 9.40 9.60 8.50
C LEU A 35 9.48 8.08 8.65
N ALA A 36 8.40 7.45 9.10
CA ALA A 36 8.32 5.99 9.19
C ALA A 36 8.34 5.34 7.79
N ILE A 37 7.72 5.97 6.79
CA ILE A 37 7.76 5.53 5.39
C ILE A 37 9.21 5.56 4.89
N GLU A 38 9.88 6.70 5.02
CA GLU A 38 11.27 6.85 4.56
C GLU A 38 12.20 5.83 5.22
N ARG A 39 12.07 5.63 6.53
CA ARG A 39 12.86 4.63 7.26
C ARG A 39 12.62 3.20 6.78
N ARG A 40 11.37 2.86 6.45
CA ARG A 40 11.04 1.53 5.92
C ARG A 40 11.59 1.35 4.51
N LEU A 41 11.41 2.32 3.63
CA LEU A 41 11.91 2.25 2.26
C LEU A 41 13.43 2.23 2.18
N ALA A 42 14.13 2.85 3.14
CA ALA A 42 15.59 2.80 3.22
C ALA A 42 16.14 1.46 3.73
N LYS A 43 15.32 0.68 4.45
CA LYS A 43 15.75 -0.55 5.13
C LYS A 43 15.25 -1.81 4.45
N ASP A 44 14.05 -1.76 3.90
CA ASP A 44 13.31 -2.88 3.37
C ASP A 44 12.82 -2.57 1.95
N GLU A 45 12.85 -3.57 1.08
CA GLU A 45 12.27 -3.48 -0.26
C GLU A 45 10.81 -3.92 -0.25
N TYR A 46 9.96 -3.14 -0.92
CA TYR A 46 8.53 -3.39 -1.11
C TYR A 46 8.21 -3.43 -2.59
N ASP A 47 7.30 -4.32 -2.99
CA ASP A 47 6.80 -4.38 -4.36
C ASP A 47 5.75 -3.28 -4.60
N VAL A 48 5.01 -2.91 -3.54
CA VAL A 48 3.86 -2.00 -3.61
C VAL A 48 3.85 -1.09 -2.38
N VAL A 49 3.59 0.19 -2.58
CA VAL A 49 3.39 1.18 -1.53
C VAL A 49 2.01 1.83 -1.71
N LEU A 50 1.10 1.53 -0.79
CA LEU A 50 -0.19 2.22 -0.70
C LEU A 50 0.01 3.45 0.16
N VAL A 51 -0.03 4.65 -0.42
CA VAL A 51 0.24 5.90 0.31
C VAL A 51 -0.96 6.82 0.31
N GLU A 52 -1.30 7.40 1.46
CA GLU A 52 -2.35 8.42 1.52
C GLU A 52 -1.91 9.67 0.75
N ARG A 53 -2.83 10.21 -0.07
CA ARG A 53 -2.53 11.36 -0.91
C ARG A 53 -1.99 12.53 -0.08
N GLY A 54 -0.80 13.01 -0.43
CA GLY A 54 -0.13 14.11 0.26
C GLY A 54 0.61 13.73 1.56
N LEU A 55 0.61 12.46 1.96
CA LEU A 55 1.36 11.98 3.13
C LEU A 55 2.86 11.89 2.84
N ALA A 56 3.24 11.38 1.66
CA ALA A 56 4.62 11.28 1.23
C ALA A 56 4.69 11.25 -0.30
N SER A 57 5.86 11.64 -0.83
CA SER A 57 6.16 11.58 -2.25
C SER A 57 6.94 10.31 -2.57
N GLN A 58 6.73 9.76 -3.77
CA GLN A 58 7.52 8.65 -4.27
C GLN A 58 9.00 9.05 -4.34
N PRO A 59 9.92 8.33 -3.66
CA PRO A 59 11.34 8.54 -3.82
C PRO A 59 11.75 8.15 -5.23
N ALA A 60 12.67 8.90 -5.84
CA ALA A 60 13.06 8.72 -7.23
C ALA A 60 13.74 7.36 -7.54
N GLU A 61 14.23 6.67 -6.51
CA GLU A 61 15.04 5.45 -6.62
C GLU A 61 14.27 4.17 -6.24
N THR A 62 12.93 4.19 -6.18
CA THR A 62 12.15 3.01 -5.84
C THR A 62 11.48 2.37 -7.05
N ASP A 63 11.71 1.06 -7.22
CA ASP A 63 10.99 0.21 -8.18
C ASP A 63 9.61 -0.25 -7.66
N ALA A 64 9.22 0.16 -6.45
CA ALA A 64 7.92 -0.18 -5.90
C ALA A 64 6.79 0.50 -6.69
N GLU A 65 5.64 -0.17 -6.82
CA GLU A 65 4.42 0.42 -7.38
C GLU A 65 3.76 1.32 -6.33
N TRP A 66 3.67 2.62 -6.60
CA TRP A 66 3.02 3.58 -5.70
C TRP A 66 1.56 3.78 -6.08
N ILE A 67 0.67 3.45 -5.14
CA ILE A 67 -0.77 3.63 -5.30
C ILE A 67 -1.23 4.66 -4.27
N GLU A 68 -1.66 5.82 -4.76
CA GLU A 68 -2.25 6.83 -3.90
C GLU A 68 -3.67 6.42 -3.48
N VAL A 69 -3.93 6.47 -2.17
CA VAL A 69 -5.26 6.23 -1.59
C VAL A 69 -5.77 7.52 -0.95
N ASP A 70 -7.06 7.80 -1.13
CA ASP A 70 -7.72 8.92 -0.47
C ASP A 70 -8.55 8.40 0.71
N PRO A 71 -8.62 9.11 1.84
CA PRO A 71 -9.50 8.75 2.95
C PRO A 71 -10.98 8.81 2.58
N GLY A 72 -11.33 9.55 1.53
CA GLY A 72 -12.66 9.59 0.93
C GLY A 72 -12.88 8.60 -0.22
N LEU A 73 -11.92 7.72 -0.50
CA LEU A 73 -12.04 6.75 -1.59
C LEU A 73 -13.14 5.75 -1.28
N ASP A 74 -14.05 5.55 -2.24
CA ASP A 74 -15.09 4.53 -2.12
C ASP A 74 -14.47 3.16 -1.89
N PRO A 75 -15.00 2.37 -0.93
CA PRO A 75 -14.45 1.06 -0.59
C PRO A 75 -14.46 0.09 -1.77
N VAL A 76 -15.40 0.23 -2.71
CA VAL A 76 -15.47 -0.57 -3.94
C VAL A 76 -14.34 -0.21 -4.91
N GLU A 77 -14.03 1.07 -5.03
CA GLU A 77 -12.95 1.54 -5.90
C GLU A 77 -11.58 1.18 -5.30
N LEU A 78 -11.47 1.25 -3.98
CA LEU A 78 -10.32 0.73 -3.26
C LEU A 78 -10.15 -0.76 -3.52
N ASP A 79 -11.21 -1.56 -3.43
CA ASP A 79 -11.13 -3.00 -3.69
C ASP A 79 -10.65 -3.29 -5.12
N ARG A 80 -11.12 -2.54 -6.13
CA ARG A 80 -10.64 -2.67 -7.53
C ARG A 80 -9.15 -2.35 -7.67
N ARG A 81 -8.68 -1.29 -7.01
CA ARG A 81 -7.25 -0.93 -7.00
C ARG A 81 -6.40 -1.93 -6.23
N LEU A 82 -6.97 -2.67 -5.30
CA LEU A 82 -6.28 -3.76 -4.63
C LEU A 82 -6.40 -5.07 -5.41
N ASP A 83 -7.45 -5.25 -6.23
CA ASP A 83 -7.63 -6.43 -7.09
C ASP A 83 -6.58 -6.46 -8.22
N THR A 84 -6.04 -5.31 -8.64
CA THR A 84 -4.84 -5.30 -9.50
C THR A 84 -3.61 -5.92 -8.82
N LEU A 85 -3.55 -5.87 -7.48
CA LEU A 85 -2.50 -6.57 -6.72
C LEU A 85 -2.68 -8.09 -6.76
N ARG A 86 -3.95 -8.53 -6.83
CA ARG A 86 -4.33 -9.94 -6.99
C ARG A 86 -4.06 -10.44 -8.42
N GLY A 87 -4.39 -9.65 -9.44
CA GLY A 87 -4.29 -10.00 -10.87
C GLY A 87 -2.87 -10.05 -11.46
N ALA A 88 -1.84 -9.65 -10.71
CA ALA A 88 -0.44 -9.88 -11.10
C ALA A 88 0.03 -11.33 -10.81
N SER A 89 -0.85 -12.19 -10.30
CA SER A 89 -0.66 -13.65 -10.28
C SER A 89 -1.69 -14.29 -11.21
N ASP A 90 -1.18 -14.69 -12.38
CA ASP A 90 -1.78 -15.55 -13.41
C ASP A 90 -2.87 -14.97 -14.34
N PRO A 91 -2.53 -14.73 -15.63
CA PRO A 91 -3.43 -15.01 -16.72
C PRO A 91 -3.45 -16.52 -17.01
N ASP A 92 -4.59 -17.19 -16.82
CA ASP A 92 -4.88 -18.50 -17.43
C ASP A 92 -6.29 -18.48 -18.05
#